data_AF-A0A2E9T197-F1
#
_entry.id   AF-A0A2E9T197-F1
#
_cell.length_a   1.000
_cell.length_b   1.000
_cell.length_c   1.000
_cell.angle_alpha   90.00
_cell.angle_beta   90.00
_cell.angle_gamma   90.00
#
_symmetry.space_group_name_H-M   'P 1'
#
loop_
_entity.id
_entity.type
_entity.pdbx_description
1 polymer ?
#
loop_
_entity_poly.entity_id
_entity_poly.type
_entity_poly.pdbx_seq_one_letter_code
_entity_poly.pdbx_strand_id
1 'polypeptide(L)' 'MARVTVEDAVDAIGNRFDLILVAARRARQIAVGGKDPLVDAEN' A
#
# COMPACT_ATOMS: atom_id res chain seq x y z
N MET A 1 11.73 -2.98 12.40
CA MET A 1 10.54 -3.06 11.52
C MET A 1 10.11 -1.63 11.27
N ALA A 2 9.95 -1.21 10.01
CA ALA A 2 9.20 0.03 9.74
C ALA A 2 7.82 -0.09 10.43
N ARG A 3 7.19 1.02 10.79
CA ARG A 3 6.00 1.05 11.67
C ARG A 3 4.83 0.17 11.22
N VAL A 4 4.81 -0.27 9.97
CA VAL A 4 3.82 -1.17 9.38
C VAL A 4 4.46 -2.49 8.94
N THR A 5 3.81 -3.61 9.24
CA THR A 5 4.17 -4.93 8.71
C THR A 5 3.20 -5.36 7.61
N VAL A 6 3.57 -6.40 6.85
CA VAL A 6 2.71 -6.95 5.82
C VAL A 6 1.53 -7.74 6.40
N GLU A 7 1.57 -8.16 7.67
CA GLU A 7 0.47 -8.89 8.29
C GLU A 7 -0.81 -8.04 8.33
N ASP A 8 -0.72 -6.81 8.83
CA ASP A 8 -1.87 -5.90 8.92
C ASP A 8 -2.51 -5.63 7.54
N ALA A 9 -1.68 -5.54 6.50
CA ALA A 9 -2.14 -5.30 5.14
C ALA A 9 -2.80 -6.54 4.51
N VAL A 10 -2.36 -7.75 4.89
CA VAL A 10 -2.98 -9.00 4.44
C VAL A 10 -4.33 -9.21 5.12
N ASP A 11 -4.46 -8.86 6.40
CA ASP A 11 -5.74 -8.97 7.12
C ASP A 11 -6.82 -8.06 6.52
N ALA A 12 -6.43 -6.88 6.00
CA ALA A 12 -7.35 -5.96 5.33
C ALA A 12 -7.81 -6.42 3.93
N ILE A 13 -6.96 -7.15 3.19
CA ILE A 13 -7.23 -7.56 1.79
C ILE A 13 -7.67 -9.02 1.68
N GLY A 14 -7.28 -9.87 2.63
CA GLY A 14 -7.60 -11.29 2.68
C GLY A 14 -6.74 -12.19 1.77
N ASN A 15 -5.94 -11.64 0.87
CA ASN A 15 -5.07 -12.41 -0.03
C ASN A 15 -3.72 -11.70 -0.30
N ARG A 16 -2.63 -12.45 -0.17
CA ARG A 16 -1.25 -11.95 -0.36
C ARG A 16 -0.92 -11.56 -1.81
N PHE A 17 -1.44 -12.29 -2.80
CA PHE A 17 -1.20 -11.96 -4.21
C PHE A 17 -1.98 -10.72 -4.63
N ASP A 18 -3.23 -10.60 -4.16
CA ASP A 18 -4.04 -9.40 -4.44
C ASP A 18 -3.46 -8.16 -3.75
N LEU A 19 -2.92 -8.31 -2.54
CA LEU A 19 -2.18 -7.25 -1.85
C LEU A 19 -1.04 -6.71 -2.73
N ILE A 20 -0.23 -7.59 -3.34
CA ILE A 20 0.87 -7.17 -4.21
C ILE A 20 0.33 -6.37 -5.41
N LEU A 21 -0.74 -6.86 -6.04
CA LEU A 21 -1.31 -6.20 -7.22
C LEU A 21 -1.90 -4.81 -6.89
N VAL A 22 -2.65 -4.72 -5.79
CA VAL A 22 -3.27 -3.48 -5.31
C VAL A 22 -2.20 -2.47 -4.86
N ALA A 23 -1.22 -2.91 -4.07
CA ALA A 23 -0.14 -2.06 -3.61
C ALA A 23 0.69 -1.53 -4.78
N ALA A 24 1.06 -2.39 -5.74
CA ALA A 24 1.81 -1.98 -6.93
C ALA A 24 1.04 -0.97 -7.78
N ARG A 25 -0.27 -1.16 -7.95
CA ARG A 25 -1.13 -0.20 -8.65
C ARG A 25 -1.19 1.14 -7.94
N ARG A 26 -1.36 1.14 -6.61
CA ARG A 26 -1.42 2.37 -5.81
C ARG A 26 -0.08 3.10 -5.82
N ALA A 27 1.04 2.39 -5.67
CA ALA A 27 2.38 2.97 -5.72
C ALA A 27 2.62 3.71 -7.06
N ARG A 28 2.20 3.13 -8.20
CA ARG A 28 2.30 3.80 -9.51
C ARG A 28 1.44 5.07 -9.61
N GLN A 29 0.24 5.06 -9.01
CA GLN A 29 -0.62 6.25 -8.99
C GLN A 29 0.01 7.41 -8.23
N ILE A 30 0.75 7.11 -7.16
CA ILE A 30 1.44 8.12 -6.37
C ILE A 30 2.71 8.59 -7.10
N ALA A 31 3.52 7.65 -7.60
CA ALA A 31 4.81 7.97 -8.20
C ALA A 31 4.72 8.69 -9.57
N VAL A 32 3.76 8.32 -10.42
CA VAL A 32 3.65 8.82 -11.80
C VAL A 32 2.29 9.43 -12.09
N GLY A 33 1.24 8.91 -11.46
CA GLY A 33 -0.14 9.37 -11.69
C GLY A 33 -0.51 10.69 -11.03
N GLY A 34 0.43 11.35 -10.34
CA GLY A 34 0.21 12.63 -9.66
C GLY A 34 -0.84 12.59 -8.56
N LYS A 35 -1.15 11.41 -8.00
CA LYS A 35 -2.10 11.29 -6.90
C LYS A 35 -1.39 11.45 -5.58
N ASP A 36 -1.95 12.30 -4.71
CA ASP A 36 -1.43 12.44 -3.36
C ASP A 36 -1.67 11.18 -2.53
N PRO A 37 -0.76 10.87 -1.59
CA PRO A 37 -1.00 9.89 -0.52
C PRO A 37 -2.30 10.23 0.23
N LEU A 38 -3.03 9.20 0.66
CA LEU A 38 -4.23 9.38 1.50
C LEU A 38 -3.89 9.34 3.00
N VAL A 39 -2.61 9.16 3.31
CA VAL A 39 -2.05 9.00 4.64
C VAL A 39 -0.79 9.85 4.71
N ASP A 40 -0.46 10.33 5.90
CA ASP A 40 0.75 11.10 6.12
C ASP A 40 2.00 10.25 5.79
N ALA A 41 3.03 10.90 5.25
CA ALA A 41 4.27 10.23 4.85
C ALA A 41 5.03 9.62 6.04
N GLU A 42 4.69 10.04 7.27
CA GLU A 42 5.30 9.59 8.52
C GLU A 42 4.53 8.47 9.21
N ASN A 43 3.47 7.90 8.62
CA ASN A 43 2.77 6.74 9.21
C ASN A 43 3.70 5.53 9.42
#